data_AF-A0A538I5D9-F1
#
_entry.id   AF-A0A538I5D9-F1
#
_cell.length_a   1.000
_cell.length_b   1.000
_cell.length_c   1.000
_cell.angle_alpha   90.00
_cell.angle_beta   90.00
_cell.angle_gamma   90.00
#
_symmetry.space_group_name_H-M   'P 1'
#
loop_
_entity.id
_entity.type
_entity.pdbx_description
1 polymer ?
#
loop_
_entity_poly.entity_id
_entity_poly.type
_entity_poly.pdbx_seq_one_letter_code
_entity_poly.pdbx_strand_id
1 'polypeptide(L)'
;MDERAKRVGLNEAVFREVNERIGELAQTFALTEHPLDLVCECGDATCTQQVRMTYAEYERVRDDPRLFAIYPGHEAPDVEDVVERQDDFDIVRKREGDPARLAESTDPRS
;
A
#
# COMPACT_ATOMS: atom_id res chain seq x y z
N MET A 1 -20.23 5.70 -0.26
CA MET A 1 -19.29 4.56 -0.27
C MET A 1 -19.97 3.36 0.33
N ASP A 2 -19.77 2.16 -0.23
CA ASP A 2 -20.20 0.90 0.38
C ASP A 2 -19.39 0.58 1.67
N GLU A 3 -19.99 -0.11 2.63
CA GLU A 3 -19.36 -0.44 3.92
C GLU A 3 -18.12 -1.33 3.75
N ARG A 4 -18.16 -2.27 2.80
CA ARG A 4 -17.02 -3.13 2.48
C ARG A 4 -15.86 -2.31 1.94
N ALA A 5 -16.12 -1.41 0.99
CA ALA A 5 -15.11 -0.53 0.42
C ALA A 5 -14.45 0.36 1.48
N LYS A 6 -15.25 0.85 2.44
CA LYS A 6 -14.73 1.62 3.58
C LYS A 6 -13.81 0.78 4.45
N ARG A 7 -14.22 -0.44 4.81
CA ARG A 7 -13.41 -1.34 5.64
C ARG A 7 -12.09 -1.71 4.97
N VAL A 8 -12.14 -2.01 3.67
CA VAL A 8 -10.93 -2.29 2.88
C VAL A 8 -9.99 -1.10 2.93
N GLY A 9 -10.46 0.12 2.60
CA GLY A 9 -9.64 1.33 2.65
C GLY A 9 -9.03 1.65 4.02
N LEU A 10 -9.78 1.42 5.10
CA LEU A 10 -9.26 1.62 6.46
C LEU A 10 -8.18 0.60 6.83
N ASN A 11 -8.32 -0.66 6.41
CA ASN A 11 -7.31 -1.68 6.65
C ASN A 11 -6.02 -1.38 5.86
N GLU A 12 -6.17 -1.01 4.59
CA GLU A 12 -5.05 -0.60 3.73
C GLU A 12 -4.28 0.58 4.35
N ALA A 13 -4.98 1.58 4.87
CA ALA A 13 -4.38 2.73 5.53
C ALA A 13 -3.54 2.33 6.76
N VAL A 14 -4.00 1.35 7.56
CA VAL A 14 -3.24 0.85 8.73
C VAL A 14 -1.92 0.20 8.29
N PHE A 15 -1.95 -0.64 7.25
CA PHE A 15 -0.73 -1.28 6.76
C PHE A 15 0.22 -0.27 6.10
N ARG A 16 -0.31 0.73 5.41
CA ARG A 16 0.49 1.85 4.89
C ARG A 16 1.22 2.58 6.02
N GLU A 17 0.57 2.87 7.13
CA GLU A 17 1.23 3.53 8.27
C GLU A 17 2.41 2.69 8.82
N VAL A 18 2.25 1.36 8.88
CA VAL A 18 3.34 0.45 9.26
C VAL A 18 4.50 0.53 8.26
N ASN A 19 4.20 0.47 6.96
CA ASN A 19 5.22 0.51 5.91
C ASN A 19 5.93 1.86 5.81
N GLU A 20 5.21 2.96 6.03
CA GLU A 20 5.78 4.29 6.12
C GLU A 20 6.80 4.36 7.24
N ARG A 21 6.48 3.77 8.40
CA ARG A 21 7.45 3.67 9.50
C ARG A 21 8.67 2.83 9.14
N ILE A 22 8.50 1.75 8.38
CA ILE A 22 9.63 0.93 7.88
C ILE A 22 10.50 1.75 6.91
N GLY A 23 9.88 2.47 5.97
CA GLY A 23 10.56 3.34 5.02
C GLY A 23 11.36 4.46 5.71
N GLU A 24 10.75 5.15 6.68
CA GLU A 24 11.41 6.16 7.51
C GLU A 24 12.65 5.61 8.23
N LEU A 25 12.54 4.40 8.81
CA LEU A 25 13.66 3.76 9.50
C LEU A 25 14.77 3.39 8.51
N ALA A 26 14.43 2.84 7.34
CA ALA A 26 15.39 2.53 6.30
C ALA A 26 16.15 3.79 5.84
N GLN A 27 15.44 4.91 5.66
CA GLN A 27 16.06 6.19 5.34
C GLN A 27 16.97 6.68 6.48
N THR A 28 16.46 6.67 7.71
CA THR A 28 17.17 7.14 8.92
C THR A 28 18.49 6.41 9.13
N PHE A 29 18.53 5.11 8.86
CA PHE A 29 19.71 4.27 9.01
C PHE A 29 20.54 4.12 7.73
N ALA A 30 20.24 4.88 6.67
CA ALA A 30 20.92 4.83 5.37
C ALA A 30 20.94 3.41 4.75
N LEU A 31 19.83 2.66 4.91
CA LEU A 31 19.62 1.32 4.37
C LEU A 31 18.88 1.32 3.03
N THR A 32 18.77 2.47 2.36
CA THR A 32 17.99 2.63 1.13
C THR A 32 18.56 1.90 -0.10
N GLU A 33 19.81 1.44 -0.02
CA GLU A 33 20.44 0.58 -1.04
C GLU A 33 20.05 -0.89 -0.91
N HIS A 34 19.37 -1.28 0.17
CA HIS A 34 18.87 -2.63 0.39
C HIS A 34 17.37 -2.73 0.08
N PRO A 35 16.89 -3.88 -0.41
CA PRO A 35 15.45 -4.12 -0.51
C PRO A 35 14.78 -4.01 0.86
N LEU A 36 13.58 -3.45 0.86
CA LEU A 36 12.67 -3.39 2.00
C LEU A 36 11.78 -4.64 1.99
N ASP A 37 11.64 -5.27 3.16
CA ASP A 37 10.60 -6.25 3.42
C ASP A 37 9.43 -5.52 4.08
N LEU A 38 8.41 -5.22 3.30
CA LEU A 38 7.22 -4.47 3.70
C LEU A 38 6.06 -5.42 3.97
N VAL A 39 5.09 -4.99 4.77
CA VAL A 39 3.86 -5.75 4.99
C VAL A 39 2.91 -5.52 3.82
N CYS A 40 2.25 -6.57 3.33
CA CYS A 40 1.23 -6.46 2.29
C CYS A 40 0.12 -5.49 2.73
N GLU A 41 -0.18 -4.49 1.88
CA GLU A 41 -1.13 -3.43 2.22
C GLU A 41 -2.57 -3.73 1.84
N CYS A 42 -2.92 -4.99 1.59
CA CYS A 42 -4.27 -5.35 1.13
C CYS A 42 -5.36 -5.08 2.19
N GLY A 43 -6.62 -5.08 1.75
CA GLY A 43 -7.79 -4.87 2.61
C GLY A 43 -8.09 -5.95 3.66
N ASP A 44 -7.29 -7.01 3.78
CA ASP A 44 -7.46 -8.06 4.79
C ASP A 44 -6.73 -7.70 6.09
N ALA A 45 -7.50 -7.42 7.16
CA ALA A 45 -6.96 -7.07 8.48
C ALA A 45 -6.14 -8.19 9.14
N THR A 46 -6.19 -9.41 8.62
CA THR A 46 -5.42 -10.57 9.11
C THR A 46 -4.21 -10.90 8.26
N CYS A 47 -3.93 -10.12 7.22
CA CYS A 47 -2.81 -10.36 6.33
C CYS A 47 -1.47 -10.26 7.07
N THR A 48 -0.61 -11.27 6.88
CA THR A 48 0.75 -11.32 7.42
C THR A 48 1.80 -11.53 6.32
N GLN A 49 1.39 -11.48 5.05
CA GLN A 49 2.31 -11.61 3.94
C GLN A 49 3.22 -10.39 3.84
N GLN A 50 4.42 -10.62 3.32
CA GLN A 50 5.39 -9.56 3.05
C GLN A 50 5.57 -9.40 1.54
N VAL A 51 5.83 -8.17 1.14
CA VAL A 51 6.21 -7.79 -0.22
C VAL A 51 7.62 -7.23 -0.18
N ARG A 52 8.44 -7.65 -1.14
CA ARG A 52 9.83 -7.22 -1.23
C ARG A 52 9.99 -6.26 -2.40
N MET A 53 10.52 -5.08 -2.12
CA MET A 53 10.81 -4.08 -3.16
C MET A 53 11.96 -3.17 -2.76
N THR A 54 12.55 -2.47 -3.72
CA THR A 54 13.56 -1.45 -3.44
C THR A 54 12.93 -0.23 -2.77
N TYR A 55 13.75 0.54 -2.04
CA TYR A 55 13.32 1.82 -1.49
C TYR A 55 12.79 2.77 -2.58
N ALA A 56 13.42 2.78 -3.75
CA ALA A 56 12.99 3.62 -4.87
C ALA A 56 11.62 3.22 -5.43
N GLU A 57 11.33 1.91 -5.50
CA GLU A 57 9.99 1.44 -5.87
C GLU A 57 8.96 1.83 -4.83
N TYR A 58 9.28 1.68 -3.55
CA TYR A 58 8.39 2.08 -2.47
C TYR A 58 8.05 3.57 -2.54
N GLU A 59 9.04 4.44 -2.69
CA GLU A 59 8.80 5.89 -2.83
C GLU A 59 7.94 6.22 -4.06
N ARG A 60 8.15 5.54 -5.19
CA ARG A 60 7.30 5.71 -6.38
C ARG A 60 5.84 5.32 -6.11
N VAL A 61 5.59 4.28 -5.30
CA VAL A 61 4.21 3.96 -4.88
C VAL A 61 3.66 5.09 -4.01
N ARG A 62 4.47 5.68 -3.15
CA ARG A 62 4.08 6.74 -2.22
C ARG A 62 3.91 8.12 -2.85
N ASP A 63 4.34 8.33 -4.09
CA ASP A 63 4.06 9.56 -4.86
C ASP A 63 2.56 9.74 -5.19
N ASP A 64 1.74 8.69 -5.08
CA ASP A 64 0.28 8.76 -5.24
C ASP A 64 -0.39 8.08 -4.02
N PRO A 65 -1.08 8.84 -3.14
CA PRO A 65 -1.65 8.32 -1.90
C PRO A 65 -2.78 7.30 -2.13
N ARG A 66 -3.19 7.09 -3.38
CA ARG A 66 -4.21 6.12 -3.78
C ARG A 66 -3.60 4.77 -4.20
N LEU A 67 -2.28 4.65 -4.22
CA LEU A 67 -1.57 3.41 -4.57
C LEU A 67 -1.19 2.61 -3.34
N PHE A 68 -1.34 1.30 -3.44
CA PHE A 68 -0.99 0.34 -2.39
C PHE A 68 -0.21 -0.84 -2.96
N ALA A 69 0.79 -1.29 -2.20
CA ALA A 69 1.63 -2.44 -2.55
C ALA A 69 1.10 -3.70 -1.88
N ILE A 70 0.71 -4.69 -2.66
CA ILE A 70 0.07 -5.91 -2.16
C ILE A 70 0.82 -7.16 -2.63
N TYR A 71 0.65 -8.24 -1.88
CA TYR A 71 1.09 -9.56 -2.32
C TYR A 71 0.28 -9.98 -3.57
N PRO A 72 0.88 -10.61 -4.58
CA PRO A 72 0.17 -10.96 -5.81
C PRO A 72 -1.07 -11.82 -5.53
N GLY A 73 -2.21 -11.44 -6.12
CA GLY A 73 -3.50 -12.12 -5.91
C GLY A 73 -4.30 -11.66 -4.68
N HIS A 74 -3.81 -10.66 -3.94
CA HIS A 74 -4.53 -10.08 -2.79
C HIS A 74 -5.38 -8.85 -3.14
N GLU A 75 -5.59 -8.56 -4.42
CA GLU A 75 -6.42 -7.44 -4.82
C GLU A 75 -7.88 -7.65 -4.40
N ALA A 76 -8.61 -6.54 -4.22
CA ALA A 76 -10.05 -6.54 -4.03
C ALA A 76 -10.75 -5.94 -5.28
N PRO A 77 -11.07 -6.76 -6.31
CA PRO A 77 -11.50 -6.26 -7.62
C PRO A 77 -12.79 -5.44 -7.62
N ASP A 78 -13.56 -5.47 -6.53
CA ASP A 78 -14.77 -4.69 -6.36
C ASP A 78 -14.51 -3.24 -5.92
N VAL A 79 -13.31 -2.93 -5.42
CA VAL A 79 -12.98 -1.61 -4.80
C VAL A 79 -11.75 -0.93 -5.39
N GLU A 80 -10.91 -1.64 -6.12
CA GLU A 80 -9.66 -1.14 -6.69
C GLU A 80 -9.30 -1.85 -8.00
N ASP A 81 -8.29 -1.29 -8.67
CA ASP A 81 -7.81 -1.80 -9.94
C ASP A 81 -6.30 -2.05 -9.84
N VAL A 82 -5.85 -3.22 -10.31
CA VAL A 82 -4.42 -3.54 -10.44
C VAL A 82 -3.82 -2.68 -11.56
N VAL A 83 -2.82 -1.87 -11.24
CA VAL A 83 -2.14 -0.99 -12.21
C VAL A 83 -0.77 -1.52 -12.63
N GLU A 84 -0.17 -2.38 -11.82
CA GLU A 84 1.13 -3.01 -12.10
C GLU A 84 1.17 -4.41 -11.49
N ARG A 85 1.78 -5.35 -12.20
CA ARG A 85 2.06 -6.70 -11.71
C ARG A 85 3.54 -7.00 -11.77
N GLN A 86 4.08 -7.56 -10.70
CA GLN A 86 5.45 -8.04 -10.62
C GLN A 86 5.49 -9.44 -9.99
N ASP A 87 6.68 -10.03 -9.93
CA ASP A 87 6.87 -11.37 -9.36
C ASP A 87 6.67 -11.38 -7.82
N ASP A 88 7.14 -10.33 -7.13
CA ASP A 88 7.13 -10.26 -5.65
C ASP A 88 5.98 -9.40 -5.09
N PHE A 89 5.35 -8.55 -5.90
CA PHE A 89 4.25 -7.67 -5.49
C PHE A 89 3.42 -7.15 -6.67
N ASP A 90 2.18 -6.78 -6.39
CA ASP A 90 1.31 -6.04 -7.30
C ASP A 90 1.06 -4.62 -6.74
N ILE A 91 0.78 -3.67 -7.62
CA ILE A 91 0.34 -2.33 -7.22
C ILE A 91 -1.13 -2.17 -7.61
N VAL A 92 -1.96 -1.81 -6.63
CA VAL A 92 -3.36 -1.48 -6.82
C VAL A 92 -3.60 0.02 -6.64
N ARG A 93 -4.59 0.55 -7.37
CA ARG A 93 -5.07 1.92 -7.24
C ARG A 93 -6.52 1.93 -6.77
N LYS A 94 -6.83 2.74 -5.75
CA LYS A 94 -8.22 2.95 -5.35
C LYS A 94 -9.01 3.62 -6.48
N ARG A 95 -10.23 3.14 -6.70
CA ARG A 95 -11.15 3.74 -7.65
C ARG A 95 -11.51 5.18 -7.24
N GLU A 96 -11.76 5.99 -8.25
CA GLU A 96 -12.19 7.38 -8.11
C GLU A 96 -13.44 7.52 -7.22
N GLY A 97 -13.57 8.68 -6.57
CA GLY A 97 -14.70 8.99 -5.70
C GLY A 97 -14.39 8.84 -4.21
N ASP A 98 -15.30 8.22 -3.45
CA ASP A 98 -15.10 8.06 -2.01
C ASP A 98 -13.84 7.23 -1.65
N PRO A 99 -13.50 6.11 -2.33
CA PRO A 99 -12.31 5.31 -1.99
C PRO A 99 -11.00 6.07 -2.15
N ALA A 100 -10.84 6.78 -3.26
CA ALA A 100 -9.71 7.68 -3.49
C ALA A 100 -9.61 8.75 -2.39
N ARG A 101 -10.71 9.45 -2.07
CA ARG A 101 -10.73 10.47 -1.01
C ARG A 101 -10.38 9.91 0.36
N LEU A 102 -10.82 8.69 0.68
CA LEU A 102 -10.44 8.04 1.94
C LEU A 102 -8.94 7.79 1.98
N ALA A 103 -8.37 7.22 0.91
CA ALA A 103 -6.95 6.93 0.81
C ALA A 103 -6.09 8.20 0.92
N GLU A 104 -6.50 9.30 0.26
CA GLU A 104 -5.89 10.64 0.38
C GLU A 104 -6.00 11.19 1.81
N SER A 105 -7.18 11.14 2.43
CA SER A 105 -7.39 11.70 3.78
C SER A 105 -6.66 10.95 4.90
N THR A 106 -6.20 9.73 4.62
CA THR A 106 -5.48 8.85 5.56
C THR A 106 -4.01 8.69 5.19
N ASP A 107 -3.53 9.47 4.23
CA ASP A 107 -2.12 9.50 3.86
C ASP A 107 -1.30 10.20 4.96
N PRO A 108 -0.31 9.54 5.57
CA PRO A 108 0.51 10.14 6.61
C PRO A 108 1.47 11.23 6.10
N ARG A 109 1.66 11.37 4.77
CA ARG A 109 2.54 12.39 4.17
C ARG A 109 1.83 13.71 3.82
N SER A 110 0.53 13.82 4.09
CA SER A 110 -0.32 14.99 3.77
C SER A 110 -0.25 16.13 4.78
#